data_AF-A0A919LA89-F1
#
_entry.id   AF-A0A919LA89-F1
#
_cell.length_a   1.000
_cell.length_b   1.000
_cell.length_c   1.000
_cell.angle_alpha   90.00
_cell.angle_beta   90.00
_cell.angle_gamma   90.00
#
_symmetry.space_group_name_H-M   'P 1'
#
loop_
_entity.id
_entity.type
_entity.pdbx_description
1 polymer ?
#
loop_
_entity_poly.entity_id
_entity_poly.type
_entity_poly.pdbx_seq_one_letter_code
_entity_poly.pdbx_strand_id
1 'polypeptide(L)'
;MMVRMRAVVQRVDGASVLVEDGNDRNGGNENHENHGNDGNGGEAGAQGPDGAAGAAGGGGPRTVGEISGEGLLVLVGVTHDDTREKAAQLARKLWSIRMLRDERSCSDVGAPLLVVSQFTLYGDARKGRRPTWNAAAPGEVAEPLVDEVVARLRALGATVATGRFGARMRVSLTNDGPFTVLLEV
;
A
#
# COMPACT_ATOMS: atom_id res chain seq x y z
N MET A 1 16.80 4.51 -17.24
CA MET A 1 16.74 5.02 -15.84
C MET A 1 16.42 3.83 -14.97
N MET A 2 17.17 3.63 -13.89
CA MET A 2 16.84 2.63 -12.87
C MET A 2 15.52 3.02 -12.19
N VAL A 3 14.57 2.09 -12.15
CA VAL A 3 13.35 2.25 -11.36
C VAL A 3 13.72 2.01 -9.89
N ARG A 4 13.10 2.75 -8.97
CA ARG A 4 13.48 2.78 -7.55
C ARG A 4 12.25 2.79 -6.66
N MET A 5 12.36 2.20 -5.47
CA MET A 5 11.37 2.33 -4.40
C MET A 5 10.94 3.78 -4.28
N ARG A 6 9.63 4.00 -4.23
CA ARG A 6 9.09 5.35 -4.20
C ARG A 6 7.89 5.48 -3.30
N ALA A 7 7.67 6.69 -2.85
CA ALA A 7 6.51 7.04 -2.08
C ALA A 7 5.88 8.34 -2.60
N VAL A 8 4.57 8.34 -2.76
CA VAL A 8 3.80 9.58 -2.79
C VAL A 8 3.44 9.91 -1.35
N VAL A 9 3.94 11.04 -0.88
CA VAL A 9 3.77 11.50 0.50
C VAL A 9 2.88 12.72 0.49
N GLN A 10 1.83 12.70 1.30
CA GLN A 10 0.86 13.77 1.43
C GLN A 10 0.83 14.24 2.88
N ARG A 11 0.95 15.55 3.10
CA ARG A 11 0.63 16.11 4.42
C ARG A 11 -0.88 16.06 4.61
N VAL A 12 -1.33 15.58 5.77
CA VAL A 12 -2.75 15.41 6.06
C VAL A 12 -3.11 15.98 7.42
N ASP A 13 -4.37 16.38 7.56
CA ASP A 13 -5.05 16.62 8.84
C ASP A 13 -6.02 15.45 9.10
N GLY A 14 -5.44 14.30 9.40
CA GLY A 14 -6.12 13.02 9.54
C GLY A 14 -6.27 12.23 8.24
N ALA A 15 -6.17 10.91 8.37
CA ALA A 15 -6.39 9.94 7.31
C ALA A 15 -6.74 8.56 7.88
N SER A 16 -7.54 7.78 7.16
CA SER A 16 -7.96 6.45 7.58
C SER A 16 -8.08 5.46 6.43
N VAL A 17 -7.99 4.18 6.75
CA VAL A 17 -8.13 3.06 5.82
C VAL A 17 -9.25 2.15 6.29
N LEU A 18 -10.25 1.99 5.45
CA LEU A 18 -11.29 0.96 5.58
C LEU A 18 -10.96 -0.23 4.68
N VAL A 19 -11.25 -1.43 5.17
CA VAL A 19 -11.27 -2.65 4.37
C VAL A 19 -12.66 -3.25 4.43
N GLU A 20 -13.16 -3.73 3.29
CA GLU A 20 -14.42 -4.47 3.22
C GLU A 20 -14.18 -5.94 3.57
N ASP A 21 -14.94 -6.48 4.53
CA ASP A 21 -14.87 -7.91 4.84
C ASP A 21 -15.67 -8.69 3.79
N GLY A 22 -14.93 -9.33 2.87
CA GLY A 22 -15.50 -10.07 1.75
C GLY A 22 -14.47 -11.03 1.13
N ASN A 23 -14.45 -12.27 1.62
CA ASN A 23 -13.75 -13.41 1.03
C ASN A 23 -12.24 -13.22 0.75
N ASP A 24 -11.45 -13.09 1.83
CA ASP A 24 -9.98 -13.12 1.81
C ASP A 24 -9.37 -14.47 1.33
N ARG A 25 -10.16 -15.37 0.75
CA ARG A 25 -9.68 -16.65 0.19
C ARG A 25 -9.11 -16.54 -1.22
N ASN A 26 -9.02 -15.34 -1.79
CA ASN A 26 -8.43 -15.16 -3.14
C ASN A 26 -7.51 -13.94 -3.27
N GLY A 27 -6.98 -13.41 -2.18
CA GLY A 27 -6.01 -12.29 -2.19
C GLY A 27 -4.66 -12.60 -2.87
N GLY A 28 -4.52 -13.77 -3.51
CA GLY A 28 -3.34 -14.19 -4.26
C GLY A 28 -3.42 -13.98 -5.77
N ASN A 29 -4.45 -13.36 -6.35
CA ASN A 29 -4.61 -13.40 -7.82
C ASN A 29 -5.05 -12.11 -8.53
N GLU A 30 -4.67 -10.92 -8.04
CA GLU A 30 -4.54 -9.75 -8.94
C GLU A 30 -3.11 -9.58 -9.48
N ASN A 31 -2.16 -10.38 -8.99
CA ASN A 31 -0.74 -10.37 -9.42
C ASN A 31 -0.46 -11.14 -10.73
N HIS A 32 -1.48 -11.62 -11.45
CA HIS A 32 -1.30 -12.48 -12.63
C HIS A 32 -2.03 -12.04 -13.90
N GLU A 33 -2.29 -10.75 -14.08
CA GLU A 33 -2.66 -10.24 -15.42
C GLU A 33 -1.43 -9.80 -16.24
N ASN A 34 -0.37 -10.61 -16.22
CA ASN A 34 0.64 -10.58 -17.27
C ASN A 34 0.04 -11.28 -18.50
N HIS A 35 -0.70 -10.53 -19.31
CA HIS A 35 -1.41 -11.07 -20.49
C HIS A 35 -0.43 -11.52 -21.57
N GLY A 36 0.01 -12.78 -21.45
CA GLY A 36 0.46 -13.61 -22.55
C GLY A 36 -0.73 -14.22 -23.30
N ASN A 37 -0.54 -14.42 -24.59
CA ASN A 37 -1.51 -14.85 -25.59
C ASN A 37 -1.84 -16.36 -25.55
N ASP A 38 -3.01 -16.71 -26.11
CA ASP A 38 -3.48 -18.01 -26.64
C ASP A 38 -4.09 -19.11 -25.72
N GLY A 39 -5.28 -19.59 -26.11
CA GLY A 39 -5.60 -21.04 -26.10
C GLY A 39 -6.86 -21.50 -25.36
N ASN A 40 -7.76 -22.18 -26.07
CA ASN A 40 -9.11 -22.61 -25.71
C ASN A 40 -9.19 -24.06 -25.14
N GLY A 41 -10.07 -24.28 -24.15
CA GLY A 41 -11.04 -25.40 -24.11
C GLY A 41 -10.72 -26.70 -23.34
N GLY A 42 -11.59 -27.06 -22.36
CA GLY A 42 -11.76 -28.44 -21.87
C GLY A 42 -12.41 -28.57 -20.48
N GLU A 43 -13.68 -28.98 -20.42
CA GLU A 43 -14.55 -29.11 -19.22
C GLU A 43 -14.39 -30.45 -18.43
N ALA A 44 -14.77 -30.45 -17.14
CA ALA A 44 -15.88 -31.27 -16.54
C ALA A 44 -15.61 -31.94 -15.17
N GLY A 45 -16.62 -31.83 -14.27
CA GLY A 45 -16.99 -32.77 -13.18
C GLY A 45 -16.35 -32.52 -11.80
N ALA A 46 -17.00 -32.63 -10.64
CA ALA A 46 -18.35 -33.06 -10.26
C ALA A 46 -18.66 -32.58 -8.82
N GLN A 47 -19.94 -32.45 -8.48
CA GLN A 47 -20.47 -32.08 -7.16
C GLN A 47 -20.55 -33.27 -6.20
N GLY A 48 -20.32 -33.02 -4.91
CA GLY A 48 -20.65 -33.90 -3.78
C GLY A 48 -21.27 -33.10 -2.62
N PRO A 49 -22.18 -33.67 -1.82
CA PRO A 49 -23.08 -32.91 -0.93
C PRO A 49 -22.69 -32.91 0.56
N ASP A 50 -23.40 -32.04 1.29
CA ASP A 50 -23.67 -31.98 2.73
C ASP A 50 -22.59 -31.58 3.74
N GLY A 51 -22.94 -30.60 4.59
CA GLY A 51 -22.30 -30.42 5.89
C GLY A 51 -22.40 -29.04 6.53
N ALA A 52 -23.49 -28.82 7.28
CA ALA A 52 -23.58 -27.99 8.48
C ALA A 52 -23.42 -26.46 8.39
N ALA A 53 -24.51 -25.79 8.80
CA ALA A 53 -24.60 -24.37 9.11
C ALA A 53 -23.49 -23.90 10.08
N GLY A 54 -22.76 -22.87 9.65
CA GLY A 54 -21.93 -22.03 10.50
C GLY A 54 -22.15 -20.58 10.08
N ALA A 55 -22.62 -19.76 11.01
CA ALA A 55 -23.14 -18.41 10.79
C ALA A 55 -22.29 -17.54 9.84
N ALA A 56 -22.93 -17.05 8.77
CA ALA A 56 -22.39 -16.00 7.92
C ALA A 56 -22.38 -14.67 8.70
N GLY A 57 -21.29 -14.41 9.42
CA GLY A 57 -20.99 -13.11 9.99
C GLY A 57 -20.57 -12.14 8.88
N GLY A 58 -21.55 -11.50 8.22
CA GLY A 58 -21.32 -10.38 7.32
C GLY A 58 -20.88 -9.15 8.12
N GLY A 59 -19.56 -8.98 8.30
CA GLY A 59 -18.99 -7.76 8.85
C GLY A 59 -19.04 -6.64 7.81
N GLY A 60 -19.57 -5.48 8.18
CA GLY A 60 -19.45 -4.28 7.34
C GLY A 60 -17.99 -3.81 7.21
N PRO A 61 -17.73 -2.76 6.40
CA PRO A 61 -16.39 -2.20 6.28
C PRO A 61 -15.80 -1.83 7.65
N ARG A 62 -14.55 -2.19 7.88
CA ARG A 62 -13.84 -1.97 9.14
C ARG A 62 -12.63 -1.07 8.95
N THR A 63 -12.43 -0.12 9.85
CA THR A 63 -11.19 0.66 9.93
C THR A 63 -10.04 -0.22 10.41
N VAL A 64 -8.98 -0.29 9.61
CA VAL A 64 -7.76 -1.07 9.91
C VAL A 64 -6.57 -0.18 10.27
N GLY A 65 -6.62 1.09 9.89
CA GLY A 65 -5.60 2.07 10.22
C GLY A 65 -6.16 3.49 10.18
N GLU A 66 -5.75 4.31 11.13
CA GLU A 66 -6.20 5.69 11.25
C GLU A 66 -5.13 6.54 11.94
N ILE A 67 -4.97 7.77 11.47
CA ILE A 67 -4.24 8.83 12.13
C ILE A 67 -5.16 10.05 12.23
N SER A 68 -5.04 10.81 13.32
CA SER A 68 -5.81 12.03 13.55
C SER A 68 -4.86 13.23 13.68
N GLY A 69 -5.27 14.40 13.19
CA GLY A 69 -4.46 15.60 13.22
C GLY A 69 -3.34 15.63 12.17
N GLU A 70 -2.40 16.55 12.35
CA GLU A 70 -1.25 16.72 11.44
C GLU A 70 -0.39 15.44 11.36
N GLY A 71 -0.21 14.92 10.15
CA GLY A 71 0.60 13.74 9.90
C GLY A 71 0.91 13.54 8.42
N LEU A 72 1.44 12.38 8.07
CA LEU A 72 1.74 12.01 6.69
C LEU A 72 0.96 10.77 6.25
N LEU A 73 0.22 10.86 5.15
CA LEU A 73 -0.20 9.69 4.38
C LEU A 73 0.91 9.33 3.39
N VAL A 74 1.35 8.08 3.42
CA VAL A 74 2.46 7.57 2.60
C VAL A 74 1.97 6.39 1.77
N LEU A 75 1.88 6.61 0.45
CA LEU A 75 1.62 5.55 -0.52
C LEU A 75 2.97 4.99 -0.99
N VAL A 76 3.31 3.75 -0.63
CA VAL A 76 4.62 3.13 -0.91
C VAL A 76 4.52 2.17 -2.08
N GLY A 77 5.38 2.35 -3.09
CA GLY A 77 5.53 1.44 -4.23
C GLY A 77 6.91 0.80 -4.25
N VAL A 78 6.94 -0.52 -4.47
CA VAL A 78 8.15 -1.35 -4.59
C VAL A 78 8.35 -1.85 -6.03
N THR A 79 9.59 -1.83 -6.54
CA THR A 79 10.04 -2.48 -7.80
C THR A 79 10.93 -3.69 -7.54
N HIS A 80 11.14 -4.47 -8.60
CA HIS A 80 11.97 -5.67 -8.67
C HIS A 80 13.34 -5.57 -7.99
N ASP A 81 14.03 -4.44 -8.12
CA ASP A 81 15.42 -4.28 -7.64
C ASP A 81 15.51 -3.67 -6.23
N ASP A 82 14.37 -3.46 -5.57
CA ASP A 82 14.35 -2.89 -4.23
C ASP A 82 14.82 -3.88 -3.16
N THR A 83 15.42 -3.32 -2.11
CA THR A 83 16.01 -4.11 -1.03
C THR A 83 15.60 -3.58 0.34
N ARG A 84 15.93 -4.32 1.40
CA ARG A 84 15.71 -3.87 2.79
C ARG A 84 16.48 -2.60 3.11
N GLU A 85 17.65 -2.39 2.49
CA GLU A 85 18.42 -1.16 2.63
C GLU A 85 17.67 0.04 2.04
N LYS A 86 16.99 -0.14 0.90
CA LYS A 86 16.11 0.88 0.31
C LYS A 86 14.91 1.16 1.18
N ALA A 87 14.25 0.13 1.71
CA ALA A 87 13.17 0.29 2.68
C ALA A 87 13.62 1.09 3.91
N ALA A 88 14.79 0.77 4.48
CA ALA A 88 15.35 1.50 5.61
C ALA A 88 15.73 2.95 5.25
N GLN A 89 16.22 3.19 4.03
CA GLN A 89 16.51 4.53 3.53
C GLN A 89 15.24 5.36 3.37
N LEU A 90 14.17 4.78 2.80
CA LEU A 90 12.87 5.44 2.69
C LEU A 90 12.31 5.78 4.07
N ALA A 91 12.33 4.84 5.02
CA ALA A 91 11.87 5.06 6.38
C ALA A 91 12.58 6.23 7.07
N ARG A 92 13.92 6.29 7.00
CA ARG A 92 14.69 7.43 7.53
C ARG A 92 14.27 8.75 6.89
N LYS A 93 14.11 8.76 5.55
CA LYS A 93 13.72 9.95 4.80
C LYS A 93 12.32 10.42 5.20
N LEU A 94 11.34 9.52 5.29
CA LEU A 94 9.98 9.83 5.72
C LEU A 94 9.94 10.40 7.13
N TRP A 95 10.77 9.87 8.04
CA TRP A 95 10.81 10.33 9.43
C TRP A 95 11.37 11.74 9.58
N SER A 96 12.40 12.08 8.80
CA SER A 96 13.14 13.34 8.94
C SER A 96 12.80 14.41 7.90
N ILE A 97 11.94 14.12 6.92
CA ILE A 97 11.61 15.09 5.87
C ILE A 97 10.73 16.22 6.42
N ARG A 98 11.09 17.46 6.09
CA ARG A 98 10.47 18.69 6.59
C ARG A 98 9.22 19.08 5.81
N MET A 99 8.20 18.21 5.84
CA MET A 99 6.94 18.41 5.09
C MET A 99 5.80 18.97 5.93
N LEU A 100 5.89 18.93 7.26
CA LEU A 100 4.84 19.44 8.15
C LEU A 100 4.81 20.96 8.16
N ARG A 101 3.82 21.55 8.85
CA ARG A 101 3.78 23.00 9.02
C ARG A 101 5.06 23.52 9.68
N ASP A 102 5.44 24.72 9.27
CA ASP A 102 6.67 25.41 9.69
C ASP A 102 7.96 24.64 9.36
N GLU A 103 7.94 23.89 8.25
CA GLU A 103 9.10 23.10 7.77
C GLU A 103 9.61 22.10 8.82
N ARG A 104 8.70 21.54 9.62
CA ARG A 104 9.02 20.50 10.60
C ARG A 104 8.90 19.11 9.98
N SER A 105 9.59 18.15 10.57
CA SER A 105 9.48 16.73 10.24
C SER A 105 8.61 15.99 11.26
N CYS A 106 8.17 14.77 10.91
CA CYS A 106 7.51 13.89 11.88
C CYS A 106 8.37 13.65 13.12
N SER A 107 9.70 13.58 12.95
CA SER A 107 10.64 13.40 14.06
C SER A 107 10.72 14.59 15.03
N ASP A 108 10.43 15.81 14.56
CA ASP A 108 10.51 17.02 15.40
C ASP A 108 9.33 17.12 16.37
N VAL A 109 8.17 16.58 16.00
CA VAL A 109 6.91 16.78 16.72
C VAL A 109 6.18 15.49 17.09
N GLY A 110 6.73 14.34 16.73
CA GLY A 110 6.10 13.03 16.94
C GLY A 110 4.84 12.80 16.09
N ALA A 111 4.73 13.46 14.93
CA ALA A 111 3.54 13.33 14.09
C ALA A 111 3.41 11.90 13.53
N PRO A 112 2.19 11.34 13.49
CA PRO A 112 1.96 9.98 13.02
C PRO A 112 2.05 9.86 11.50
N LEU A 113 2.32 8.64 11.04
CA LEU A 113 2.30 8.28 9.62
C LEU A 113 1.26 7.18 9.38
N LEU A 114 0.55 7.26 8.26
CA LEU A 114 -0.28 6.19 7.73
C LEU A 114 0.39 5.64 6.47
N VAL A 115 0.85 4.39 6.52
CA VAL A 115 1.56 3.74 5.40
C VAL A 115 0.64 2.75 4.68
N VAL A 116 0.52 2.92 3.36
CA VAL A 116 -0.33 2.08 2.50
C VAL A 116 0.48 1.62 1.29
N SER A 117 0.46 0.31 1.00
CA SER A 117 1.07 -0.26 -0.20
C SER A 117 0.32 0.22 -1.46
N GLN A 118 1.04 0.70 -2.47
CA GLN A 118 0.47 1.26 -3.70
C GLN A 118 1.31 0.88 -4.94
N PHE A 119 1.09 -0.32 -5.48
CA PHE A 119 1.81 -0.80 -6.67
C PHE A 119 1.54 0.07 -7.92
N THR A 120 0.35 0.69 -8.00
CA THR A 120 -0.07 1.51 -9.16
C THR A 120 0.77 2.76 -9.35
N LEU A 121 1.63 3.12 -8.39
CA LEU A 121 2.62 4.16 -8.62
C LEU A 121 3.44 3.83 -9.88
N TYR A 122 3.77 2.56 -10.13
CA TYR A 122 4.44 2.10 -11.34
C TYR A 122 3.54 1.95 -12.57
N GLY A 123 2.36 2.55 -12.55
CA GLY A 123 1.48 2.65 -13.71
C GLY A 123 2.15 3.39 -14.87
N ASP A 124 2.36 2.71 -15.99
CA ASP A 124 2.71 3.32 -17.27
C ASP A 124 1.46 3.45 -18.14
N ALA A 125 1.01 4.69 -18.31
CA ALA A 125 -0.15 5.06 -19.12
C ALA A 125 0.26 5.83 -20.40
N ARG A 126 1.53 5.79 -20.80
CA ARG A 126 2.01 6.52 -22.00
C ARG A 126 1.49 5.91 -23.31
N LYS A 127 1.09 4.64 -23.30
CA LYS A 127 0.56 3.91 -24.48
C LYS A 127 -0.89 3.49 -24.24
N GLY A 128 -1.79 3.90 -25.12
CA GLY A 128 -3.20 3.49 -25.08
C GLY A 128 -4.00 4.13 -23.93
N ARG A 129 -5.12 3.50 -23.56
CA ARG A 129 -6.05 3.99 -22.51
C ARG A 129 -6.00 3.21 -21.20
N ARG A 130 -5.33 2.05 -21.18
CA ARG A 130 -5.21 1.16 -20.00
C ARG A 130 -3.76 1.24 -19.48
N PRO A 131 -3.54 1.67 -18.23
CA PRO A 131 -2.22 1.63 -17.62
C PRO A 131 -1.69 0.19 -17.54
N THR A 132 -0.36 0.04 -17.56
CA THR A 132 0.35 -1.22 -17.29
C THR A 132 1.23 -1.07 -16.05
N TRP A 133 1.59 -2.16 -15.38
CA TRP A 133 2.30 -2.11 -14.09
C TRP A 133 3.58 -2.96 -14.08
N ASN A 134 4.18 -3.17 -15.25
CA ASN A 134 5.31 -4.08 -15.44
C ASN A 134 6.55 -3.74 -14.62
N ALA A 135 6.63 -2.53 -14.05
CA ALA A 135 7.73 -2.12 -13.18
C ALA A 135 7.45 -2.37 -11.68
N ALA A 136 6.21 -2.64 -11.28
CA ALA A 136 5.90 -3.01 -9.89
C ALA A 136 6.45 -4.40 -9.55
N ALA A 137 6.98 -4.57 -8.35
CA ALA A 137 7.33 -5.88 -7.81
C ALA A 137 6.06 -6.71 -7.53
N PRO A 138 6.13 -8.05 -7.65
CA PRO A 138 5.06 -8.93 -7.23
C PRO A 138 4.90 -8.91 -5.70
N GLY A 139 3.74 -9.37 -5.21
CA GLY A 139 3.34 -9.27 -3.80
C GLY A 139 4.35 -9.89 -2.83
N GLU A 140 4.88 -11.08 -3.15
CA GLU A 140 5.86 -11.80 -2.33
C GLU A 140 7.19 -11.07 -2.16
N VAL A 141 7.50 -10.11 -3.04
CA VAL A 141 8.66 -9.21 -2.92
C VAL A 141 8.25 -7.88 -2.26
N ALA A 142 7.10 -7.33 -2.65
CA ALA A 142 6.65 -6.02 -2.21
C ALA A 142 6.21 -5.99 -0.74
N GLU A 143 5.43 -6.98 -0.29
CA GLU A 143 4.87 -7.03 1.06
C GLU A 143 5.97 -7.01 2.14
N PRO A 144 7.02 -7.88 2.10
CA PRO A 144 8.09 -7.83 3.10
C PRO A 144 8.86 -6.50 3.13
N LEU A 145 8.94 -5.81 1.98
CA LEU A 145 9.64 -4.53 1.88
C LEU A 145 8.81 -3.36 2.40
N VAL A 146 7.48 -3.38 2.21
CA VAL A 146 6.57 -2.43 2.85
C VAL A 146 6.58 -2.63 4.37
N ASP A 147 6.53 -3.88 4.83
CA ASP A 147 6.65 -4.22 6.25
C ASP A 147 7.98 -3.75 6.85
N GLU A 148 9.08 -3.87 6.10
CA GLU A 148 10.39 -3.35 6.51
C GLU A 148 10.36 -1.82 6.65
N VAL A 149 9.71 -1.07 5.75
CA VAL A 149 9.54 0.39 5.91
C VAL A 149 8.81 0.71 7.21
N VAL A 150 7.70 0.01 7.50
CA VAL A 150 6.91 0.20 8.71
C VAL A 150 7.72 -0.15 9.97
N ALA A 151 8.41 -1.29 9.96
CA ALA A 151 9.24 -1.73 11.07
C ALA A 151 10.37 -0.74 11.36
N ARG A 152 11.01 -0.21 10.33
CA ARG A 152 12.08 0.79 10.48
C ARG A 152 11.57 2.14 10.97
N LEU A 153 10.41 2.60 10.51
CA LEU A 153 9.77 3.80 11.05
C LEU A 153 9.47 3.63 12.55
N ARG A 154 8.86 2.51 12.95
CA ARG A 154 8.58 2.20 14.36
C ARG A 154 9.87 2.14 15.19
N ALA A 155 10.93 1.52 14.67
CA ALA A 155 12.24 1.48 15.33
C ALA A 155 12.90 2.86 15.50
N LEU A 156 12.58 3.83 14.64
CA LEU A 156 13.00 5.23 14.77
C LEU A 156 12.16 6.03 15.78
N GLY A 157 11.12 5.42 16.38
CA GLY A 157 10.23 6.05 17.35
C GLY A 157 8.92 6.59 16.75
N ALA A 158 8.63 6.30 15.49
CA ALA A 158 7.42 6.81 14.85
C ALA A 158 6.15 6.05 15.29
N THR A 159 5.05 6.78 15.45
CA THR A 159 3.70 6.20 15.50
C THR A 159 3.25 5.91 14.07
N VAL A 160 2.99 4.64 13.74
CA VAL A 160 2.68 4.21 12.37
C VAL A 160 1.40 3.36 12.32
N ALA A 161 0.38 3.91 11.68
CA ALA A 161 -0.80 3.17 11.23
C ALA A 161 -0.55 2.60 9.83
N THR A 162 -1.29 1.54 9.46
CA THR A 162 -1.13 0.86 8.17
C THR A 162 -2.45 0.53 7.51
N GLY A 163 -2.42 0.28 6.20
CA GLY A 163 -3.48 -0.45 5.52
C GLY A 163 -3.41 -1.97 5.76
N ARG A 164 -4.05 -2.73 4.87
CA ARG A 164 -3.95 -4.21 4.79
C ARG A 164 -3.44 -4.57 3.39
N PHE A 165 -2.24 -5.15 3.30
CA PHE A 165 -1.63 -5.51 2.01
C PHE A 165 -2.55 -6.49 1.25
N GLY A 166 -2.61 -6.35 -0.08
CA GLY A 166 -3.43 -7.20 -0.95
C GLY A 166 -4.95 -7.04 -0.79
N ALA A 167 -5.43 -6.26 0.18
CA ALA A 167 -6.85 -6.03 0.38
C ALA A 167 -7.36 -4.83 -0.42
N ARG A 168 -8.64 -4.90 -0.82
CA ARG A 168 -9.34 -3.73 -1.36
C ARG A 168 -9.55 -2.71 -0.25
N MET A 169 -8.86 -1.58 -0.37
CA MET A 169 -8.87 -0.51 0.63
C MET A 169 -9.63 0.71 0.13
N ARG A 170 -10.36 1.36 1.04
CA ARG A 170 -10.84 2.73 0.86
C ARG A 170 -10.05 3.65 1.78
N VAL A 171 -9.29 4.56 1.20
CA VAL A 171 -8.48 5.53 1.94
C VAL A 171 -9.19 6.88 1.96
N SER A 172 -9.50 7.37 3.16
CA SER A 172 -10.01 8.73 3.37
C SER A 172 -8.88 9.60 3.89
N LEU A 173 -8.77 10.84 3.42
CA LEU A 173 -7.81 11.80 3.92
C LEU A 173 -8.34 13.23 3.82
N THR A 174 -7.86 14.10 4.70
CA THR A 174 -7.94 15.54 4.53
C THR A 174 -6.54 16.04 4.16
N ASN A 175 -6.29 16.30 2.88
CA ASN A 175 -4.97 16.79 2.45
C ASN A 175 -4.76 18.23 2.92
N ASP A 176 -3.71 18.48 3.70
CA ASP A 176 -3.41 19.76 4.34
C ASP A 176 -2.42 20.56 3.50
N GLY A 177 -2.94 21.35 2.54
CA GLY A 177 -2.18 22.24 1.68
C GLY A 177 -2.88 22.61 0.36
N PRO A 178 -3.14 21.65 -0.56
CA PRO A 178 -2.59 20.31 -0.55
C PRO A 178 -1.07 20.32 -0.77
N PHE A 179 -0.34 19.51 0.00
CA PHE A 179 1.11 19.38 -0.11
C PHE A 179 1.45 17.92 -0.42
N THR A 180 1.98 17.66 -1.61
CA THR A 180 2.25 16.30 -2.11
C THR A 180 3.63 16.23 -2.73
N VAL A 181 4.42 15.24 -2.33
CA VAL A 181 5.80 15.04 -2.80
C VAL A 181 6.02 13.59 -3.20
N LEU A 182 6.68 13.38 -4.34
CA LEU A 182 7.21 12.08 -4.73
C LEU A 182 8.63 11.93 -4.17
N LEU A 183 8.87 10.87 -3.40
CA LEU A 183 10.19 10.47 -2.92
C LEU A 183 10.63 9.21 -3.66
N GLU A 184 11.90 9.15 -4.04
CA GLU A 184 12.56 7.95 -4.56
C GLU A 184 13.86 7.72 -3.77
N VAL A 185 14.25 6.45 -3.57
CA VAL A 185 15.48 6.05 -2.86
C VAL A 185 16.30 5.01 -3.61
#